data_AF-A0A0G0EMB6-F1
#
_entry.id   AF-A0A0G0EMB6-F1
#
_cell.length_a   1.000
_cell.length_b   1.000
_cell.length_c   1.000
_cell.angle_alpha   90.00
_cell.angle_beta   90.00
_cell.angle_gamma   90.00
#
_symmetry.space_group_name_H-M   'P 1'
#
loop_
_entity.id
_entity.type
_entity.pdbx_description
1 polymer ?
#
loop_
_entity_poly.entity_id
_entity_poly.type
_entity_poly.pdbx_seq_one_letter_code
_entity_poly.pdbx_strand_id
1 'polypeptide(L)'
;MCQLALVQTEIIFLSGIKIAKPLNYGSLDKEETCDSIISNNSFEIWVGNITKEITKKQFRQEKSSMKTKTSRRSGFTLIEIMIVVAIIGLLVAIAIPQFVLARNTAQKRTCIENLQLLKIGQDSYVRECTLTNGTVLSGIVIERLKTGKSCPAGGTYTINAVGENPSCSLLDQGHTLTK
;
A
#
# COMPACT_ATOMS: atom_id res chain seq x y z
N MET A 1 -3.41 -42.16 14.95
CA MET A 1 -2.85 -41.90 16.29
C MET A 1 -1.53 -41.14 16.13
N CYS A 2 -1.53 -39.84 16.40
CA CYS A 2 -0.33 -39.13 16.86
C CYS A 2 -0.82 -37.88 17.61
N GLN A 3 -1.22 -38.11 18.87
CA GLN A 3 -1.44 -37.06 19.86
C GLN A 3 -0.09 -36.41 20.17
N LEU A 4 0.05 -35.10 19.96
CA LEU A 4 1.03 -34.22 20.63
C LEU A 4 0.79 -32.71 20.33
N ALA A 5 -0.46 -32.27 20.15
CA ALA A 5 -0.77 -30.89 19.73
C ALA A 5 -1.35 -29.97 20.83
N LEU A 6 -1.07 -30.21 22.12
CA LEU A 6 -1.79 -29.51 23.20
C LEU A 6 -0.97 -28.91 24.36
N VAL A 7 0.35 -28.71 24.25
CA VAL A 7 1.12 -28.05 25.33
C VAL A 7 2.03 -26.94 24.82
N GLN A 8 1.51 -25.99 24.03
CA GLN A 8 2.26 -24.77 23.70
C GLN A 8 1.37 -23.53 23.51
N THR A 9 0.21 -23.46 24.19
CA THR A 9 -0.78 -22.38 23.97
C THR A 9 -0.89 -21.34 25.08
N GLU A 10 -0.07 -21.38 26.13
CA GLU A 10 -0.23 -20.49 27.31
C GLU A 10 0.87 -19.43 27.50
N ILE A 11 1.85 -19.26 26.58
CA ILE A 11 2.97 -18.30 26.80
C ILE A 11 2.97 -17.08 25.85
N ILE A 12 2.06 -16.97 24.88
CA ILE A 12 2.10 -15.87 23.88
C ILE A 12 0.94 -14.86 24.05
N PHE A 13 0.56 -14.53 25.29
CA PHE A 13 -0.50 -13.54 25.56
C PHE A 13 -0.04 -12.16 26.04
N LEU A 14 1.27 -11.83 26.00
CA LEU A 14 1.78 -10.54 26.50
C LEU A 14 2.58 -9.67 25.50
N SER A 15 2.44 -9.89 24.20
CA SER A 15 2.86 -8.88 23.21
C SER A 15 1.78 -8.71 22.14
N GLY A 16 1.11 -7.56 22.18
CA GLY A 16 0.00 -7.17 21.31
C GLY A 16 0.41 -6.90 19.86
N ILE A 17 1.02 -7.87 19.19
CA ILE A 17 1.26 -7.86 17.75
C ILE A 17 0.32 -8.90 17.15
N LYS A 18 -0.75 -8.44 16.46
CA LYS A 18 -1.59 -9.30 15.63
C LYS A 18 -0.77 -9.77 14.43
N ILE A 19 -0.03 -10.86 14.57
CA ILE A 19 0.49 -11.61 13.44
C ILE A 19 -0.71 -12.26 12.75
N ALA A 20 -0.83 -12.04 11.44
CA ALA A 20 -1.85 -12.63 10.60
C ALA A 20 -1.97 -14.14 10.86
N LYS A 21 -3.21 -14.61 11.05
CA LYS A 21 -3.50 -16.03 11.29
C LYS A 21 -3.03 -16.87 10.10
N PRO A 22 -2.50 -18.10 10.33
CA PRO A 22 -2.14 -19.00 9.25
C PRO A 22 -3.42 -19.53 8.59
N LEU A 23 -3.61 -19.27 7.30
CA LEU A 23 -4.67 -19.92 6.54
C LEU A 23 -4.16 -21.27 6.04
N ASN A 24 -4.46 -22.30 6.82
CA ASN A 24 -4.50 -23.68 6.38
C ASN A 24 -5.84 -23.89 5.63
N TYR A 25 -5.80 -24.29 4.37
CA TYR A 25 -6.97 -24.72 3.62
C TYR A 25 -6.58 -25.92 2.74
N GLY A 26 -6.30 -27.04 3.40
CA GLY A 26 -6.40 -28.35 2.76
C GLY A 26 -7.85 -28.63 2.41
N SER A 27 -8.06 -29.08 1.16
CA SER A 27 -9.28 -29.67 0.60
C SER A 27 -10.54 -28.78 0.54
N LEU A 28 -11.10 -28.60 -0.67
CA LEU A 28 -12.50 -28.88 -0.98
C LEU A 28 -12.85 -28.42 -2.40
N ASP A 29 -12.98 -29.39 -3.30
CA ASP A 29 -13.80 -29.29 -4.49
C ASP A 29 -15.27 -29.43 -4.03
N LYS A 30 -16.02 -28.33 -3.90
CA LYS A 30 -17.50 -28.27 -3.98
C LYS A 30 -17.96 -26.86 -4.34
N GLU A 31 -18.48 -26.76 -5.55
CA GLU A 31 -19.26 -25.66 -6.10
C GLU A 31 -20.57 -25.54 -5.31
N GLU A 32 -20.54 -24.85 -4.16
CA GLU A 32 -21.67 -24.21 -3.44
C GLU A 32 -21.24 -23.74 -2.04
N THR A 33 -20.41 -22.71 -1.97
CA THR A 33 -20.50 -21.74 -0.86
C THR A 33 -20.58 -20.34 -1.48
N CYS A 34 -21.69 -20.13 -2.19
CA CYS A 34 -22.13 -18.82 -2.64
C CYS A 34 -22.67 -18.00 -1.45
N ASP A 35 -22.30 -16.71 -1.44
CA ASP A 35 -23.00 -15.58 -0.84
C ASP A 35 -23.39 -15.60 0.63
N SER A 36 -22.39 -15.32 1.48
CA SER A 36 -22.64 -14.44 2.63
C SER A 36 -21.38 -13.69 3.09
N ILE A 37 -20.76 -12.88 2.22
CA ILE A 37 -20.08 -11.62 2.65
C ILE A 37 -20.26 -10.56 1.54
N ILE A 38 -21.50 -10.21 1.19
CA ILE A 38 -21.80 -8.83 0.83
C ILE A 38 -22.28 -8.14 2.10
N SER A 39 -21.83 -6.90 2.26
CA SER A 39 -22.19 -5.93 3.30
C SER A 39 -21.58 -6.20 4.68
N ASN A 40 -20.35 -5.71 4.83
CA ASN A 40 -20.03 -4.80 5.94
C ASN A 40 -18.98 -3.82 5.38
N ASN A 41 -19.34 -2.80 4.61
CA ASN A 41 -19.86 -1.52 5.12
C ASN A 41 -19.55 -1.15 6.59
N SER A 42 -18.48 -1.69 7.19
CA SER A 42 -18.00 -1.27 8.51
C SER A 42 -16.92 -0.20 8.44
N PHE A 43 -16.55 0.27 7.24
CA PHE A 43 -15.64 1.40 7.08
C PHE A 43 -16.36 2.75 6.88
N GLU A 44 -17.60 2.75 6.37
CA GLU A 44 -18.40 3.98 6.19
C GLU A 44 -19.25 4.37 7.42
N ILE A 45 -19.52 3.45 8.37
CA ILE A 45 -20.32 3.78 9.57
C ILE A 45 -19.46 4.45 10.67
N TRP A 46 -18.15 4.17 10.72
CA TRP A 46 -17.27 4.78 11.74
C TRP A 46 -16.81 6.21 11.37
N VAL A 47 -16.71 6.53 10.07
CA VAL A 47 -16.37 7.90 9.61
C VAL A 47 -17.60 8.83 9.66
N GLY A 48 -18.81 8.28 9.48
CA GLY A 48 -20.06 9.05 9.52
C GLY A 48 -20.52 9.51 10.91
N ASN A 49 -20.20 8.77 11.98
CA ASN A 49 -20.55 9.17 13.35
C ASN A 49 -19.49 10.04 14.04
N ILE A 50 -18.23 10.05 13.57
CA ILE A 50 -17.19 10.94 14.10
C ILE A 50 -17.31 12.37 13.54
N THR A 51 -17.89 12.54 12.35
CA THR A 51 -18.04 13.88 11.73
C THR A 51 -19.30 14.65 12.17
N LYS A 52 -20.27 14.00 12.82
CA LYS A 52 -21.53 14.68 13.23
C LYS A 52 -21.49 15.35 14.60
N GLU A 53 -20.51 15.04 15.46
CA GLU A 53 -20.39 15.66 16.80
C GLU A 53 -19.37 16.82 16.87
N ILE A 54 -18.54 17.02 15.86
CA ILE A 54 -17.55 18.13 15.88
C ILE A 54 -18.15 19.46 15.35
N THR A 55 -19.29 19.42 14.65
CA THR A 55 -19.88 20.61 14.00
C THR A 55 -20.93 21.36 14.83
N LYS A 56 -20.86 21.32 16.17
CA LYS A 56 -21.68 22.16 17.06
C LYS A 56 -20.93 22.76 18.26
N LYS A 57 -19.60 22.84 18.22
CA LYS A 57 -18.86 23.69 19.18
C LYS A 57 -18.77 25.12 18.65
N GLN A 58 -19.73 25.92 19.12
CA GLN A 58 -19.62 27.37 19.33
C GLN A 58 -18.65 28.14 18.41
N PHE A 59 -19.12 28.52 17.22
CA PHE A 59 -18.83 29.86 16.73
C PHE A 59 -19.79 30.84 17.42
N ARG A 60 -19.61 31.03 18.73
CA ARG A 60 -20.13 32.20 19.42
C ARG A 60 -19.26 33.36 18.94
N GLN A 61 -19.70 34.04 17.88
CA GLN A 61 -19.09 35.28 17.45
C GLN A 61 -19.23 36.31 18.56
N GLU A 62 -18.20 36.45 19.39
CA GLU A 62 -17.89 37.77 19.91
C GLU A 62 -17.51 38.63 18.72
N LYS A 63 -18.44 39.49 18.30
CA LYS A 63 -18.14 40.72 17.56
C LYS A 63 -17.26 41.58 18.47
N SER A 64 -16.00 41.23 18.63
CA SER A 64 -15.01 42.20 19.07
C SER A 64 -14.75 43.10 17.87
N SER A 65 -15.15 44.37 18.02
CA SER A 65 -14.84 45.43 17.08
C SER A 65 -13.32 45.55 17.01
N MET A 66 -12.70 44.84 16.06
CA MET A 66 -11.31 45.08 15.70
C MET A 66 -11.25 46.49 15.12
N LYS A 67 -10.84 47.44 15.94
CA LYS A 67 -10.28 48.70 15.47
C LYS A 67 -9.16 48.33 14.49
N THR A 68 -9.43 48.43 13.20
CA THR A 68 -8.44 48.30 12.14
C THR A 68 -7.42 49.41 12.34
N LYS A 69 -6.32 49.12 13.05
CA LYS A 69 -5.11 49.92 12.97
C LYS A 69 -4.74 49.91 11.49
N THR A 70 -4.74 51.08 10.87
CA THR A 70 -4.22 51.29 9.52
C THR A 70 -2.73 50.96 9.58
N SER A 71 -2.39 49.70 9.32
CA SER A 71 -1.01 49.26 9.21
C SER A 71 -0.40 50.04 8.04
N ARG A 72 0.68 50.77 8.35
CA ARG A 72 1.52 51.40 7.33
C ARG A 72 1.92 50.29 6.36
N ARG A 73 1.43 50.38 5.12
CA ARG A 73 1.81 49.45 4.06
C ARG A 73 3.30 49.68 3.76
N SER A 74 4.16 48.80 4.25
CA SER A 74 5.52 48.68 3.72
C SER A 74 5.39 48.03 2.34
N GLY A 75 5.71 48.78 1.28
CA GLY A 75 5.83 48.21 -0.06
C GLY A 75 7.05 47.31 -0.11
N PHE A 76 6.88 46.06 -0.55
CA PHE A 76 8.01 45.23 -0.96
C PHE A 76 8.76 45.96 -2.06
N THR A 77 10.07 46.11 -1.90
CA THR A 77 10.89 46.63 -2.98
C THR A 77 10.93 45.60 -4.11
N LEU A 78 10.82 46.03 -5.37
CA LEU A 78 10.79 45.11 -6.53
C LEU A 78 12.08 44.28 -6.60
N ILE A 79 13.19 44.86 -6.14
CA ILE A 79 14.49 44.20 -6.05
C ILE A 79 14.53 43.05 -5.04
N GLU A 80 13.80 43.17 -3.92
CA GLU A 80 13.72 42.14 -2.90
C GLU A 80 12.98 40.90 -3.40
N ILE A 81 11.97 41.08 -4.26
CA ILE A 81 11.31 39.95 -4.92
C ILE A 81 12.20 39.35 -6.02
N MET A 82 12.96 40.16 -6.77
CA MET A 82 13.85 39.66 -7.83
C MET A 82 14.93 38.70 -7.31
N ILE A 83 15.60 39.05 -6.21
CA ILE A 83 16.68 38.21 -5.68
C ILE A 83 16.15 36.88 -5.11
N VAL A 84 14.96 36.90 -4.53
CA VAL A 84 14.32 35.70 -3.96
C VAL A 84 14.00 34.69 -5.06
N VAL A 85 13.36 35.13 -6.16
CA VAL A 85 13.06 34.21 -7.27
C VAL A 85 14.31 33.70 -7.97
N ALA A 86 15.39 34.52 -8.03
CA ALA A 86 16.68 34.09 -8.57
C ALA A 86 17.30 32.94 -7.74
N ILE A 87 17.27 33.04 -6.41
CA ILE A 87 17.81 32.00 -5.53
C ILE A 87 16.94 30.74 -5.57
N ILE A 88 15.61 30.88 -5.54
CA ILE A 88 14.71 29.72 -5.65
C ILE A 88 14.90 29.00 -7.00
N GLY A 89 15.04 29.74 -8.10
CA GLY A 89 15.31 29.18 -9.42
C GLY A 89 16.58 28.33 -9.45
N LEU A 90 17.66 28.81 -8.84
CA LEU A 90 18.92 28.06 -8.74
C LEU A 90 18.77 26.78 -7.92
N LEU A 91 18.07 26.83 -6.78
CA LEU A 91 17.84 25.65 -5.94
C LEU A 91 17.00 24.59 -6.67
N VAL A 92 15.92 25.00 -7.34
CA VAL A 92 15.02 24.11 -8.08
C VAL A 92 15.72 23.44 -9.26
N ALA A 93 16.60 24.17 -9.97
CA ALA A 93 17.35 23.64 -11.11
C ALA A 93 18.20 22.41 -10.74
N ILE A 94 18.77 22.38 -9.53
CA ILE A 94 19.58 21.25 -9.04
C ILE A 94 18.69 20.18 -8.39
N ALA A 95 17.61 20.58 -7.71
CA ALA A 95 16.75 19.67 -6.96
C ALA A 95 15.88 18.75 -7.83
N ILE A 96 15.26 19.28 -8.90
CA ILE A 96 14.32 18.51 -9.75
C ILE A 96 14.94 17.23 -10.34
N PRO A 97 16.10 17.26 -11.03
CA PRO A 97 16.62 16.04 -11.67
C PRO A 97 16.91 14.93 -10.65
N GLN A 98 17.45 15.30 -9.48
CA GLN A 98 17.73 14.35 -8.41
C GLN A 98 16.44 13.76 -7.82
N PHE A 99 15.40 14.58 -7.64
CA PHE A 99 14.11 14.12 -7.16
C PHE A 99 13.44 13.11 -8.11
N VAL A 100 13.52 13.33 -9.41
CA VAL A 100 12.95 12.40 -10.41
C VAL A 100 13.67 11.05 -10.37
N LEU A 101 15.00 11.04 -10.29
CA LEU A 101 15.78 9.81 -10.17
C LEU A 101 15.45 9.04 -8.89
N ALA A 102 15.34 9.75 -7.76
CA ALA A 102 14.97 9.15 -6.48
C ALA A 102 13.57 8.52 -6.54
N ARG A 103 12.59 9.21 -7.14
CA ARG A 103 11.23 8.69 -7.33
C ARG A 103 11.22 7.43 -8.20
N ASN A 104 11.91 7.45 -9.34
CA ASN A 104 11.99 6.29 -10.24
C ASN A 104 12.65 5.09 -9.53
N THR A 105 13.69 5.33 -8.73
CA THR A 105 14.35 4.29 -7.95
C THR A 105 13.43 3.72 -6.87
N ALA A 106 12.65 4.56 -6.18
CA ALA A 106 11.68 4.11 -5.19
C ALA A 106 10.59 3.24 -5.84
N GLN A 107 10.04 3.66 -6.98
CA GLN A 107 9.06 2.88 -7.74
C GLN A 107 9.63 1.52 -8.18
N LYS A 108 10.89 1.47 -8.62
CA LYS A 108 11.59 0.22 -8.96
C LYS A 108 11.70 -0.70 -7.75
N ARG A 109 12.17 -0.18 -6.61
CA ARG A 109 12.33 -0.96 -5.37
C ARG A 109 11.00 -1.56 -4.89
N THR A 110 9.95 -0.75 -4.79
CA THR A 110 8.62 -1.23 -4.37
C THR A 110 8.05 -2.27 -5.34
N CYS A 111 8.28 -2.13 -6.64
CA CYS A 111 7.87 -3.14 -7.61
C CYS A 111 8.61 -4.46 -7.40
N ILE A 112 9.93 -4.42 -7.17
CA ILE A 112 10.75 -5.61 -6.90
C ILE A 112 10.29 -6.28 -5.61
N GLU A 113 10.03 -5.53 -4.54
CA GLU A 113 9.50 -6.04 -3.27
C GLU A 113 8.14 -6.73 -3.47
N ASN A 114 7.22 -6.12 -4.25
CA ASN A 114 5.95 -6.75 -4.57
C ASN A 114 6.11 -8.05 -5.36
N LEU A 115 7.05 -8.10 -6.32
CA LEU A 115 7.38 -9.34 -7.04
C LEU A 115 7.95 -10.41 -6.11
N GLN A 116 8.77 -10.05 -5.13
CA GLN A 116 9.27 -10.97 -4.11
C GLN A 116 8.13 -11.52 -3.25
N LEU A 117 7.19 -10.67 -2.83
CA LEU A 117 6.00 -11.11 -2.08
C LEU A 117 5.12 -12.06 -2.90
N LEU A 118 4.95 -11.79 -4.20
CA LEU A 118 4.23 -12.69 -5.11
C LEU A 118 4.94 -14.04 -5.24
N LYS A 119 6.27 -14.03 -5.37
CA LYS A 119 7.07 -15.26 -5.44
C LYS A 119 6.92 -16.09 -4.16
N ILE A 120 7.03 -15.45 -2.99
CA ILE A 120 6.86 -16.14 -1.71
C ILE A 120 5.44 -16.73 -1.59
N GLY A 121 4.42 -15.98 -2.00
CA GLY A 121 3.03 -16.45 -2.04
C GLY A 121 2.85 -17.65 -2.97
N GLN A 122 3.39 -17.59 -4.19
CA GLN A 122 3.38 -18.69 -5.15
C GLN A 122 4.11 -19.92 -4.59
N ASP A 123 5.34 -19.75 -4.08
CA ASP A 123 6.15 -20.84 -3.54
C ASP A 123 5.46 -21.47 -2.30
N SER A 124 4.75 -20.68 -1.49
CA SER A 124 3.96 -21.19 -0.37
C SER A 124 2.77 -22.04 -0.81
N TYR A 125 2.08 -21.62 -1.87
CA TYR A 125 0.94 -22.35 -2.44
C TYR A 125 1.39 -23.65 -3.11
N VAL A 126 2.50 -23.62 -3.85
CA VAL A 126 3.09 -24.80 -4.49
C VAL A 126 3.49 -25.86 -3.46
N ARG A 127 4.04 -25.43 -2.31
CA ARG A 127 4.39 -26.34 -1.22
C ARG A 127 3.16 -26.97 -0.57
N GLU A 128 2.10 -26.20 -0.34
CA GLU A 128 0.87 -26.71 0.27
C GLU A 128 0.13 -27.68 -0.67
N CYS A 129 0.05 -27.35 -1.96
CA CYS A 129 -0.68 -28.15 -2.95
C CYS A 129 0.17 -29.18 -3.69
N THR A 130 1.46 -29.32 -3.33
CA THR A 130 2.43 -30.26 -3.95
C THR A 130 2.39 -30.21 -5.49
N LEU A 131 2.38 -29.00 -6.06
CA LEU A 131 2.32 -28.81 -7.51
C LEU A 131 3.69 -29.07 -8.15
N THR A 132 3.70 -29.64 -9.35
CA THR A 132 4.92 -29.85 -10.13
C THR A 132 5.30 -28.60 -10.92
N ASN A 133 6.61 -28.44 -11.19
CA ASN A 133 7.12 -27.36 -12.03
C ASN A 133 6.48 -27.40 -13.42
N GLY A 134 6.15 -26.23 -13.96
CA GLY A 134 5.45 -26.08 -15.24
C GLY A 134 3.92 -26.07 -15.14
N THR A 135 3.34 -26.36 -13.97
CA THR A 135 1.89 -26.24 -13.77
C THR A 135 1.46 -24.78 -13.85
N VAL A 136 0.42 -24.48 -14.64
CA VAL A 136 -0.20 -23.15 -14.70
C VAL A 136 -1.18 -23.02 -13.54
N LEU A 137 -1.05 -21.93 -12.77
CA LEU A 137 -1.95 -21.66 -11.65
C LEU A 137 -3.33 -21.24 -12.16
N SER A 138 -4.38 -21.64 -11.44
CA SER A 138 -5.76 -21.24 -11.75
C SER A 138 -5.94 -19.71 -11.66
N GLY A 139 -6.80 -19.14 -12.52
CA GLY A 139 -7.06 -17.70 -12.58
C GLY A 139 -7.50 -17.09 -11.25
N ILE A 140 -8.27 -17.84 -10.46
CA ILE A 140 -8.73 -17.42 -9.12
C ILE A 140 -7.53 -17.27 -8.16
N VAL A 141 -6.57 -18.20 -8.20
CA VAL A 141 -5.36 -18.14 -7.38
C VAL A 141 -4.51 -16.94 -7.79
N ILE A 142 -4.40 -16.70 -9.09
CA ILE A 142 -3.67 -15.55 -9.64
C ILE A 142 -4.28 -14.22 -9.17
N GLU A 143 -5.61 -14.10 -9.15
CA GLU A 143 -6.30 -12.91 -8.68
C GLU A 143 -6.08 -12.66 -7.17
N ARG A 144 -6.15 -13.71 -6.36
CA ARG A 144 -5.90 -13.62 -4.91
C ARG A 144 -4.47 -13.21 -4.58
N LEU A 145 -3.49 -13.72 -5.32
CA LEU A 145 -2.08 -13.34 -5.14
C LEU A 145 -1.84 -11.87 -5.50
N LYS A 146 -2.55 -11.35 -6.51
CA LYS A 146 -2.44 -9.94 -6.96
C LYS A 146 -3.27 -8.95 -6.14
N THR A 147 -4.21 -9.43 -5.32
CA THR A 147 -5.12 -8.54 -4.58
C THR A 147 -4.33 -7.54 -3.71
N GLY A 148 -4.65 -6.25 -3.87
CA GLY A 148 -3.99 -5.16 -3.14
C GLY A 148 -2.57 -4.81 -3.60
N LYS A 149 -2.07 -5.40 -4.69
CA LYS A 149 -0.74 -5.09 -5.25
C LYS A 149 -0.88 -4.53 -6.65
N SER A 150 -0.61 -3.24 -6.81
CA SER A 150 -0.43 -2.57 -8.10
C SER A 150 1.02 -2.10 -8.25
N CYS A 151 1.50 -2.00 -9.48
CA CYS A 151 2.84 -1.46 -9.72
C CYS A 151 2.79 0.08 -9.58
N PRO A 152 3.65 0.71 -8.77
CA PRO A 152 3.68 2.16 -8.62
C PRO A 152 4.20 2.90 -9.87
N ALA A 153 4.74 2.16 -10.85
CA ALA A 153 5.13 2.65 -12.17
C ALA A 153 4.03 2.42 -13.25
N GLY A 154 2.89 1.83 -12.88
CA GLY A 154 1.76 1.58 -13.79
C GLY A 154 1.79 0.25 -14.55
N GLY A 155 2.74 -0.63 -14.26
CA GLY A 155 2.81 -1.98 -14.83
C GLY A 155 1.80 -2.97 -14.22
N THR A 156 1.62 -4.10 -14.91
CA THR A 156 0.82 -5.24 -14.43
C THR A 156 1.72 -6.41 -14.05
N TYR A 157 1.38 -7.09 -12.96
CA TYR A 157 2.08 -8.31 -12.56
C TYR A 157 1.53 -9.52 -13.31
N THR A 158 2.42 -10.37 -13.81
CA THR A 158 2.12 -11.66 -14.43
C THR A 158 2.73 -12.76 -13.58
N ILE A 159 1.90 -13.73 -13.18
CA ILE A 159 2.35 -14.90 -12.43
C ILE A 159 2.55 -15.99 -13.46
N ASN A 160 3.80 -16.41 -13.60
CA ASN A 160 4.21 -17.42 -14.57
C ASN A 160 3.97 -18.83 -14.00
N ALA A 161 4.32 -19.85 -14.76
CA ALA A 161 4.16 -21.24 -14.32
C ALA A 161 4.94 -21.53 -13.03
N VAL A 162 4.54 -22.57 -12.31
CA VAL A 162 5.27 -23.03 -11.11
C VAL A 162 6.73 -23.30 -11.46
N GLY A 163 7.65 -22.67 -10.72
CA GLY A 163 9.10 -22.75 -10.97
C GLY A 163 9.67 -21.56 -11.75
N GLU A 164 8.83 -20.71 -12.34
CA GLU A 164 9.24 -19.44 -12.96
C GLU A 164 8.96 -18.26 -12.03
N ASN A 165 9.85 -17.26 -12.05
CA ASN A 165 9.67 -16.05 -11.25
C ASN A 165 8.49 -15.22 -11.79
N PRO A 166 7.67 -14.58 -10.93
CA PRO A 166 6.67 -13.62 -11.38
C PRO A 166 7.37 -12.42 -12.04
N SER A 167 6.72 -11.86 -13.07
CA SER A 167 7.24 -10.73 -13.86
C SER A 167 6.30 -9.53 -13.84
N CYS A 168 6.84 -8.38 -14.20
CA CYS A 168 6.09 -7.13 -14.40
C CYS A 168 6.15 -6.77 -15.89
N SER A 169 5.12 -6.11 -16.43
CA SER A 169 5.11 -5.67 -17.84
C SER A 169 6.19 -4.64 -18.18
N LEU A 170 6.83 -4.00 -17.19
CA LEU A 170 7.85 -2.96 -17.36
C LEU A 170 9.29 -3.52 -17.24
N LEU A 171 9.62 -4.55 -18.02
CA LEU A 171 10.93 -5.21 -17.96
C LEU A 171 12.08 -4.29 -18.38
N ASP A 172 11.89 -3.48 -19.42
CA ASP A 172 12.93 -2.58 -19.98
C ASP A 172 13.39 -1.48 -19.02
N GLN A 173 12.58 -1.22 -17.99
CA GLN A 173 12.87 -0.23 -16.95
C GLN A 173 13.58 -0.85 -15.74
N GLY A 174 13.92 -2.16 -15.78
CA GLY A 174 14.61 -2.87 -14.71
C GLY A 174 13.70 -3.32 -13.57
N HIS A 175 12.39 -3.45 -13.80
CA HIS A 175 11.44 -4.02 -12.83
C HIS A 175 11.44 -5.55 -12.88
N THR A 176 12.60 -6.16 -12.68
CA THR A 176 12.79 -7.62 -12.73
C THR A 176 13.33 -8.15 -11.41
N LEU A 177 12.92 -9.35 -11.03
CA LEU A 177 13.58 -10.09 -9.97
C LEU A 177 14.92 -10.59 -10.49
N THR A 178 16.02 -9.94 -10.09
CA THR A 178 17.35 -10.51 -10.28
C THR A 178 17.46 -11.81 -9.49
N LYS A 179 17.98 -12.85 -10.16
CA LYS A 179 18.23 -14.17 -9.58
C LYS A 179 19.34 -14.10 -8.53
#